data_AF-A0A1G3RM19-F1
#
_entry.id   AF-A0A1G3RM19-F1
#
_cell.length_a   1.000
_cell.length_b   1.000
_cell.length_c   1.000
_cell.angle_alpha   90.00
_cell.angle_beta   90.00
_cell.angle_gamma   90.00
#
_symmetry.space_group_name_H-M   'P 1'
#
loop_
_entity.id
_entity.type
_entity.pdbx_description
1 polymer ?
#
loop_
_entity_poly.entity_id
_entity_poly.type
_entity_poly.pdbx_seq_one_letter_code
_entity_poly.pdbx_strand_id
1 'polypeptide(L)'
;MKKAGEPLAVAGDKPVGGFRQKAFNLVGWIAFGLLVPPILAMAGYPQAQGFISEGLGTWGSPIALVAYFYALLFLRVFFGSDQRYTPVLLGYALSFIYFSCALDIGFLHWLYRLAHQVPFLSFNVLNLGAGIATVFLANALSGWKKAGVVADITLLVVLPAAALVAAGIFLPPLFGLQP
;
A
#
# COMPACT_ATOMS: atom_id res chain seq x y z
N MET A 1 -37.69 -28.01 37.64
CA MET A 1 -38.32 -27.76 36.33
C MET A 1 -37.55 -26.65 35.63
N LYS A 2 -36.82 -26.99 34.56
CA LYS A 2 -35.94 -26.10 33.79
C LYS A 2 -36.78 -25.43 32.70
N LYS A 3 -36.88 -24.09 32.66
CA LYS A 3 -37.44 -23.39 31.49
C LYS A 3 -36.37 -23.39 30.39
N ALA A 4 -36.55 -24.30 29.43
CA ALA A 4 -35.85 -24.29 28.16
C ALA A 4 -36.57 -23.32 27.22
N GLY A 5 -35.88 -22.34 26.64
CA GLY A 5 -36.45 -21.55 25.55
C GLY A 5 -36.09 -20.07 25.47
N GLU A 6 -35.17 -19.53 26.26
CA GLU A 6 -34.64 -18.19 25.94
C GLU A 6 -33.49 -18.34 24.94
N PRO A 7 -33.61 -17.81 23.71
CA PRO A 7 -32.47 -17.70 22.82
C PRO A 7 -31.46 -16.79 23.51
N LEU A 8 -30.25 -17.32 23.70
CA LEU A 8 -29.08 -16.54 24.10
C LEU A 8 -29.05 -15.30 23.21
N ALA A 9 -29.24 -14.13 23.81
CA ALA A 9 -29.11 -12.86 23.13
C ALA A 9 -27.80 -12.90 22.34
N VAL A 10 -27.92 -12.95 21.00
CA VAL A 10 -26.79 -12.83 20.10
C VAL A 10 -26.15 -11.52 20.48
N ALA A 11 -24.94 -11.60 21.04
CA ALA A 11 -24.18 -10.45 21.49
C ALA A 11 -24.21 -9.42 20.36
N GLY A 12 -24.95 -8.32 20.61
CA GLY A 12 -25.21 -7.32 19.61
C GLY A 12 -23.90 -6.89 18.97
N ASP A 13 -23.90 -6.85 17.64
CA ASP A 13 -22.87 -6.20 16.85
C ASP A 13 -22.54 -4.86 17.53
N LYS A 14 -21.37 -4.79 18.18
CA LYS A 14 -20.86 -3.52 18.68
C LYS A 14 -20.78 -2.60 17.46
N PRO A 15 -21.23 -1.33 17.56
CA PRO A 15 -21.20 -0.44 16.41
C PRO A 15 -19.75 -0.35 15.92
N VAL A 16 -19.52 -0.86 14.72
CA VAL A 16 -18.24 -0.78 14.00
C VAL A 16 -18.07 0.68 13.62
N GLY A 17 -17.52 1.52 14.50
CA GLY A 17 -17.34 2.94 14.17
C GLY A 17 -17.15 3.92 15.33
N GLY A 18 -16.30 3.58 16.31
CA GLY A 18 -15.88 4.56 17.33
C GLY A 18 -15.15 5.77 16.70
N PHE A 19 -15.17 6.93 17.38
CA PHE A 19 -14.44 8.14 16.96
C PHE A 19 -12.96 7.85 16.64
N ARG A 20 -12.32 7.00 17.45
CA ARG A 20 -10.96 6.49 17.25
C ARG A 20 -10.78 5.87 15.84
N GLN A 21 -11.69 4.99 15.43
CA GLN A 21 -11.61 4.29 14.15
C GLN A 21 -11.81 5.26 12.97
N LYS A 22 -12.70 6.24 13.10
CA LYS A 22 -12.88 7.28 12.09
C LYS A 22 -11.63 8.15 11.93
N ALA A 23 -11.00 8.55 13.04
CA ALA A 23 -9.77 9.32 13.03
C ALA A 23 -8.62 8.55 12.35
N PHE A 24 -8.41 7.27 12.69
CA PHE A 24 -7.35 6.48 12.06
C PHE A 24 -7.64 6.08 10.61
N ASN A 25 -8.92 5.96 10.23
CA ASN A 25 -9.28 5.84 8.81
C ASN A 25 -8.92 7.11 8.04
N LEU A 26 -9.17 8.30 8.60
CA LEU A 26 -8.75 9.57 7.99
C LEU A 26 -7.22 9.65 7.87
N VAL A 27 -6.48 9.25 8.92
CA VAL A 27 -5.01 9.16 8.87
C VAL A 27 -4.54 8.24 7.73
N GLY A 28 -5.22 7.10 7.52
CA GLY A 28 -4.95 6.21 6.40
C GLY A 28 -5.14 6.89 5.04
N TRP A 29 -6.24 7.63 4.86
CA TRP A 29 -6.49 8.38 3.62
C TRP A 29 -5.47 9.50 3.39
N ILE A 30 -5.09 10.21 4.45
CA ILE A 30 -4.02 11.22 4.38
C ILE A 30 -2.71 10.55 3.94
N ALA A 31 -2.38 9.38 4.48
CA ALA A 31 -1.20 8.63 4.07
C ALA A 31 -1.20 8.37 2.55
N PHE A 32 -2.29 7.85 1.99
CA PHE A 32 -2.39 7.63 0.55
C PHE A 32 -2.31 8.94 -0.26
N GLY A 33 -2.86 10.04 0.28
CA GLY A 33 -2.72 11.37 -0.32
C GLY A 33 -1.26 11.81 -0.48
N LEU A 34 -0.37 11.42 0.43
CA LEU A 34 1.07 11.72 0.34
C LEU A 34 1.76 11.04 -0.84
N LEU A 35 1.17 9.98 -1.40
CA LEU A 35 1.71 9.30 -2.58
C LEU A 35 1.26 9.93 -3.90
N VAL A 36 0.26 10.81 -3.88
CA VAL A 36 -0.21 11.49 -5.10
C VAL A 36 0.89 12.30 -5.80
N PRO A 37 1.67 13.16 -5.10
CA PRO A 37 2.75 13.92 -5.73
C PRO A 37 3.82 13.05 -6.43
N PRO A 38 4.40 12.00 -5.80
CA PRO A 38 5.39 11.16 -6.48
C PRO A 38 4.79 10.36 -7.64
N ILE A 39 3.54 9.91 -7.56
CA ILE A 39 2.86 9.25 -8.69
C ILE A 39 2.74 10.22 -9.88
N LEU A 40 2.26 11.43 -9.64
CA LEU A 40 2.09 12.44 -10.69
C LEU A 40 3.43 12.82 -11.31
N ALA A 41 4.47 12.99 -10.50
CA ALA A 41 5.82 13.26 -11.00
C ALA A 41 6.34 12.14 -11.90
N MET A 42 6.16 10.87 -11.50
CA MET A 42 6.53 9.70 -12.32
C MET A 42 5.68 9.55 -13.59
N ALA A 43 4.45 10.07 -13.59
CA ALA A 43 3.56 10.09 -14.74
C ALA A 43 3.80 11.27 -15.70
N GLY A 44 4.83 12.11 -15.44
CA GLY A 44 5.18 13.25 -16.31
C GLY A 44 4.60 14.61 -15.87
N TYR A 45 3.99 14.70 -14.69
CA TYR A 45 3.44 15.93 -14.11
C TYR A 45 4.24 16.36 -12.86
N PRO A 46 5.48 16.86 -13.02
CA PRO A 46 6.38 17.16 -11.90
C PRO A 46 5.93 18.35 -11.04
N GLN A 47 4.96 19.15 -11.49
CA GLN A 47 4.54 20.38 -10.81
C GLN A 47 4.04 20.09 -9.39
N ALA A 48 3.26 19.03 -9.20
CA ALA A 48 2.73 18.65 -7.89
C ALA A 48 3.83 18.34 -6.87
N GLN A 49 4.89 17.67 -7.33
CA GLN A 49 6.07 17.36 -6.51
C GLN A 49 6.93 18.61 -6.28
N GLY A 50 7.03 19.49 -7.27
CA GLY A 50 7.70 20.79 -7.16
C GLY A 50 7.12 21.66 -6.05
N PHE A 51 5.80 21.87 -6.04
CA PHE A 51 5.12 22.67 -5.02
C PHE A 51 5.40 22.20 -3.59
N ILE A 52 5.42 20.89 -3.37
CA ILE A 52 5.68 20.32 -2.05
C ILE A 52 7.17 20.44 -1.68
N SER A 53 8.06 20.21 -2.64
CA SER A 53 9.50 20.29 -2.43
C SER A 53 9.95 21.74 -2.20
N GLU A 54 9.28 22.73 -2.79
CA GLU A 54 9.52 24.16 -2.53
C GLU A 54 9.13 24.55 -1.10
N GLY A 55 8.00 24.05 -0.60
CA GLY A 55 7.54 24.36 0.76
C GLY A 55 8.25 23.60 1.87
N LEU A 56 8.61 22.33 1.64
CA LEU A 56 9.16 21.43 2.66
C LEU A 56 10.65 21.11 2.46
N GLY A 57 11.28 21.58 1.38
CA GLY A 57 12.66 21.26 1.04
C GLY A 57 12.85 19.74 0.89
N THR A 58 13.92 19.20 1.50
CA THR A 58 14.25 17.76 1.47
C THR A 58 13.13 16.88 2.05
N TRP A 59 12.33 17.41 2.99
CA TRP A 59 11.19 16.70 3.56
C TRP A 59 10.00 16.57 2.62
N GLY A 60 10.00 17.33 1.52
CA GLY A 60 9.04 17.17 0.43
C GLY A 60 9.41 16.08 -0.57
N SER A 61 10.62 15.51 -0.48
CA SER A 61 11.11 14.53 -1.47
C SER A 61 10.24 13.26 -1.56
N PRO A 62 10.22 12.57 -2.71
CA PRO A 62 9.44 11.33 -2.87
C PRO A 62 9.73 10.27 -1.79
N ILE A 63 11.00 10.15 -1.38
CA ILE A 63 11.44 9.22 -0.34
C ILE A 63 10.87 9.63 1.03
N ALA A 64 10.91 10.92 1.36
CA ALA A 64 10.33 11.43 2.60
C ALA A 64 8.82 11.21 2.65
N LEU A 65 8.11 11.45 1.53
CA LEU A 65 6.68 11.19 1.41
C LEU A 65 6.33 9.71 1.60
N VAL A 66 7.13 8.79 1.06
CA VAL A 66 6.96 7.34 1.32
C VAL A 66 7.25 6.98 2.77
N ALA A 67 8.24 7.61 3.40
CA ALA A 67 8.52 7.40 4.83
C ALA A 67 7.34 7.88 5.70
N TYR A 68 6.78 9.05 5.40
CA TYR A 68 5.56 9.56 6.07
C TYR A 68 4.35 8.67 5.82
N PHE A 69 4.18 8.17 4.60
CA PHE A 69 3.15 7.18 4.26
C PHE A 69 3.23 5.96 5.17
N TYR A 70 4.40 5.35 5.32
CA TYR A 70 4.57 4.21 6.24
C TYR A 70 4.34 4.59 7.70
N ALA A 71 4.84 5.74 8.15
CA ALA A 71 4.64 6.18 9.53
C ALA A 71 3.15 6.35 9.87
N LEU A 72 2.37 6.99 8.99
CA LEU A 72 0.93 7.18 9.17
C LEU A 72 0.15 5.85 9.06
N LEU A 73 0.56 4.96 8.16
CA LEU A 73 -0.05 3.63 8.06
C LEU A 73 0.22 2.77 9.28
N PHE A 74 1.45 2.77 9.80
CA PHE A 74 1.75 2.11 11.07
C PHE A 74 0.88 2.64 12.20
N LEU A 75 0.74 3.96 12.31
CA LEU A 75 -0.13 4.58 13.30
C LEU A 75 -1.58 4.11 13.15
N ARG A 76 -2.11 4.06 11.92
CA ARG A 76 -3.44 3.51 11.65
C ARG A 76 -3.58 2.05 12.08
N VAL A 77 -2.58 1.22 11.83
CA VAL A 77 -2.65 -0.22 12.12
C VAL A 77 -2.63 -0.49 13.62
N PHE A 78 -1.72 0.15 14.35
CA PHE A 78 -1.58 -0.07 15.79
C PHE A 78 -2.75 0.49 16.60
N PHE A 79 -3.30 1.64 16.21
CA PHE A 79 -4.32 2.33 17.00
C PHE A 79 -5.74 2.26 16.41
N GLY A 80 -5.88 1.92 15.12
CA GLY A 80 -7.13 1.98 14.40
C GLY A 80 -7.80 0.64 14.08
N SER A 81 -7.15 -0.51 14.32
CA SER A 81 -7.58 -1.78 13.74
C SER A 81 -7.72 -2.92 14.75
N ASP A 82 -8.92 -3.50 14.86
CA ASP A 82 -9.19 -4.79 15.54
C ASP A 82 -9.05 -5.97 14.55
N GLN A 83 -8.20 -5.84 13.53
CA GLN A 83 -8.11 -6.77 12.40
C GLN A 83 -6.87 -7.66 12.43
N ARG A 84 -6.80 -8.60 11.48
CA ARG A 84 -5.63 -9.48 11.33
C ARG A 84 -4.40 -8.66 10.91
N TYR A 85 -3.37 -8.62 11.76
CA TYR A 85 -2.12 -7.92 11.47
C TYR A 85 -1.26 -8.60 10.40
N THR A 86 -1.36 -9.92 10.25
CA THR A 86 -0.54 -10.71 9.32
C THR A 86 -0.60 -10.22 7.86
N PRO A 87 -1.78 -10.10 7.21
CA PRO A 87 -1.85 -9.61 5.84
C PRO A 87 -1.35 -8.17 5.71
N VAL A 88 -1.55 -7.34 6.74
CA VAL A 88 -1.09 -5.93 6.73
C VAL A 88 0.43 -5.85 6.72
N LEU A 89 1.08 -6.54 7.66
CA LEU A 89 2.55 -6.53 7.77
C LEU A 89 3.20 -7.14 6.54
N LEU A 90 2.63 -8.24 6.02
CA LEU A 90 3.07 -8.84 4.77
C LEU A 90 2.92 -7.87 3.59
N GLY A 91 1.77 -7.20 3.50
CA GLY A 91 1.52 -6.18 2.51
C GLY A 91 2.51 -5.03 2.57
N TYR A 92 2.87 -4.57 3.77
CA TYR A 92 3.82 -3.47 3.95
C TYR A 92 5.24 -3.88 3.57
N ALA A 93 5.64 -5.11 3.89
CA ALA A 93 6.93 -5.65 3.47
C ALA A 93 7.02 -5.74 1.93
N LEU A 94 5.97 -6.25 1.28
CA LEU A 94 5.92 -6.38 -0.17
C LEU A 94 5.82 -5.03 -0.87
N SER A 95 4.99 -4.11 -0.38
CA SER A 95 4.92 -2.75 -0.92
C SER A 95 6.25 -2.02 -0.77
N PHE A 96 7.00 -2.29 0.30
CA PHE A 96 8.30 -1.70 0.50
C PHE A 96 9.32 -2.18 -0.54
N ILE A 97 9.28 -3.47 -0.89
CA ILE A 97 10.07 -4.01 -2.01
C ILE A 97 9.70 -3.29 -3.31
N TYR A 98 8.42 -3.18 -3.64
CA TYR A 98 7.98 -2.49 -4.86
C TYR A 98 8.37 -1.01 -4.89
N PHE A 99 8.24 -0.30 -3.76
CA PHE A 99 8.69 1.10 -3.68
C PHE A 99 10.20 1.23 -3.80
N SER A 100 10.97 0.25 -3.32
CA SER A 100 12.43 0.23 -3.46
C SER A 100 12.86 -0.06 -4.91
N CYS A 101 12.01 -0.69 -5.71
CA CYS A 101 12.19 -0.81 -7.16
C CYS A 101 11.77 0.46 -7.91
N ALA A 102 10.95 1.32 -7.32
CA ALA A 102 10.43 2.55 -7.95
C ALA A 102 11.23 3.80 -7.59
N LEU A 103 11.78 3.84 -6.38
CA LEU A 103 12.47 4.99 -5.81
C LEU A 103 13.92 4.61 -5.54
N ASP A 104 14.82 5.49 -5.96
CA ASP A 104 16.25 5.36 -5.66
C ASP A 104 16.52 5.71 -4.19
N ILE A 105 16.33 4.72 -3.31
CA ILE A 105 16.59 4.83 -1.88
C ILE A 105 18.05 4.42 -1.62
N GLY A 106 18.87 5.31 -1.05
CA GLY A 106 20.32 5.13 -0.95
C GLY A 106 20.81 3.76 -0.47
N PHE A 107 20.25 3.19 0.61
CA PHE A 107 20.67 1.87 1.11
C PHE A 107 20.15 0.68 0.29
N LEU A 108 19.11 0.89 -0.54
CA LEU A 108 18.52 -0.10 -1.45
C LEU A 108 18.81 0.23 -2.92
N HIS A 109 19.77 1.10 -3.19
CA HIS A 109 20.18 1.47 -4.54
C HIS A 109 20.56 0.23 -5.37
N TRP A 110 21.14 -0.79 -4.72
CA TRP A 110 21.47 -2.06 -5.36
C TRP A 110 20.22 -2.79 -5.90
N LEU A 111 19.11 -2.78 -5.16
CA LEU A 111 17.85 -3.41 -5.55
C LEU A 111 17.19 -2.61 -6.68
N TYR A 112 17.21 -1.29 -6.59
CA TYR A 112 16.74 -0.39 -7.65
C TYR A 112 17.44 -0.70 -8.99
N ARG A 113 18.78 -0.81 -8.97
CA ARG A 113 19.57 -1.16 -10.17
C ARG A 113 19.23 -2.54 -10.71
N LEU A 114 19.10 -3.55 -9.84
CA LEU A 114 18.73 -4.91 -10.26
C LEU A 114 17.34 -4.94 -10.90
N ALA A 115 16.38 -4.24 -10.33
CA ALA A 115 15.03 -4.15 -10.88
C ALA A 115 15.04 -3.54 -12.28
N HIS A 116 15.84 -2.50 -12.52
CA HIS A 116 15.92 -1.85 -13.83
C HIS A 116 16.65 -2.68 -14.91
N GLN A 117 17.28 -3.79 -14.56
CA GLN A 117 17.80 -4.76 -15.55
C GLN A 117 16.71 -5.68 -16.10
N VAL A 118 15.55 -5.72 -15.43
CA VAL A 118 14.43 -6.57 -15.81
C VAL A 118 13.38 -5.72 -16.55
N PRO A 119 13.05 -6.02 -17.83
CA PRO A 119 12.25 -5.12 -18.66
C PRO A 119 10.89 -4.72 -18.07
N PHE A 120 10.20 -5.63 -17.39
CA PHE A 120 8.89 -5.33 -16.80
C PHE A 120 8.97 -4.58 -15.45
N LEU A 121 10.16 -4.49 -14.84
CA LEU A 121 10.41 -3.75 -13.61
C LEU A 121 11.15 -2.43 -13.84
N SER A 122 11.54 -2.08 -15.07
CA SER A 122 12.23 -0.80 -15.34
C SER A 122 11.30 0.42 -15.26
N PHE A 123 9.99 0.21 -15.21
CA PHE A 123 9.00 1.28 -15.15
C PHE A 123 8.67 1.66 -13.71
N ASN A 124 9.31 2.74 -13.22
CA ASN A 124 9.13 3.25 -11.85
C ASN A 124 7.66 3.45 -11.45
N VAL A 125 6.84 3.99 -12.35
CA VAL A 125 5.41 4.23 -12.10
C VAL A 125 4.64 2.92 -11.87
N LEU A 126 4.99 1.84 -12.57
CA LEU A 126 4.33 0.54 -12.43
C LEU A 126 4.73 -0.11 -11.10
N ASN A 127 6.01 -0.03 -10.73
CA ASN A 127 6.50 -0.49 -9.43
C ASN A 127 5.82 0.27 -8.28
N LEU A 128 5.72 1.60 -8.38
CA LEU A 128 5.04 2.42 -7.38
C LEU A 128 3.55 2.05 -7.28
N GLY A 129 2.88 1.90 -8.43
CA GLY A 129 1.49 1.47 -8.49
C GLY A 129 1.26 0.09 -7.87
N ALA A 130 2.14 -0.87 -8.15
CA ALA A 130 2.09 -2.21 -7.56
C ALA A 130 2.26 -2.17 -6.03
N GLY A 131 3.17 -1.32 -5.52
CA GLY A 131 3.32 -1.09 -4.10
C GLY A 131 2.03 -0.56 -3.45
N ILE A 132 1.41 0.46 -4.04
CA ILE A 132 0.15 1.03 -3.56
C ILE A 132 -0.98 0.00 -3.59
N ALA A 133 -1.13 -0.72 -4.71
CA ALA A 133 -2.16 -1.74 -4.88
C ALA A 133 -2.01 -2.86 -3.84
N THR A 134 -0.76 -3.27 -3.55
CA THR A 134 -0.45 -4.27 -2.53
C THR A 134 -0.89 -3.81 -1.14
N VAL A 135 -0.66 -2.54 -0.78
CA VAL A 135 -1.13 -1.98 0.49
C VAL A 135 -2.67 -1.96 0.56
N PHE A 136 -3.35 -1.57 -0.51
CA PHE A 136 -4.81 -1.60 -0.56
C PHE A 136 -5.35 -3.01 -0.35
N LEU A 137 -4.76 -3.98 -1.05
CA LEU A 137 -5.17 -5.37 -0.96
C LEU A 137 -4.91 -5.96 0.43
N ALA A 138 -3.80 -5.59 1.06
CA ALA A 138 -3.46 -5.97 2.43
C ALA A 138 -4.47 -5.42 3.45
N ASN A 139 -4.84 -4.15 3.31
CA ASN A 139 -5.86 -3.51 4.14
C ASN A 139 -7.27 -4.10 3.89
N ALA A 140 -7.56 -4.57 2.68
CA ALA A 140 -8.82 -5.25 2.39
C ALA A 140 -8.84 -6.65 3.03
N LEU A 141 -7.73 -7.39 2.90
CA LEU A 141 -7.58 -8.75 3.44
C LEU A 141 -7.54 -8.81 4.97
N SER A 142 -7.03 -7.78 5.63
CA SER A 142 -7.02 -7.71 7.09
C SER A 142 -8.44 -7.76 7.68
N GLY A 143 -9.43 -7.19 6.98
CA GLY A 143 -10.84 -7.28 7.35
C GLY A 143 -11.46 -8.67 7.12
N TRP A 144 -10.84 -9.52 6.29
CA TRP A 144 -11.37 -10.82 5.94
C TRP A 144 -10.98 -11.89 6.96
N LYS A 145 -11.84 -12.09 7.97
CA LYS A 145 -11.61 -13.04 9.07
C LYS A 145 -11.44 -14.51 8.65
N LYS A 146 -11.98 -14.91 7.50
CA LYS A 146 -11.91 -16.30 6.99
C LYS A 146 -10.70 -16.56 6.08
N ALA A 147 -9.96 -15.52 5.69
CA ALA A 147 -8.77 -15.69 4.88
C ALA A 147 -7.68 -16.39 5.70
N GLY A 148 -7.13 -17.48 5.18
CA GLY A 148 -5.97 -18.17 5.74
C GLY A 148 -4.67 -17.68 5.10
N VAL A 149 -3.55 -18.20 5.58
CA VAL A 149 -2.20 -17.88 5.07
C VAL A 149 -2.08 -18.11 3.56
N VAL A 150 -2.74 -19.15 3.02
CA VAL A 150 -2.75 -19.43 1.57
C VAL A 150 -3.41 -18.28 0.79
N ALA A 151 -4.51 -17.73 1.30
CA ALA A 151 -5.18 -16.59 0.68
C ALA A 151 -4.30 -15.34 0.79
N ASP A 152 -3.66 -15.11 1.93
CA ASP A 152 -2.74 -13.98 2.14
C ASP A 152 -1.56 -14.06 1.14
N ILE A 153 -0.92 -15.23 0.96
CA ILE A 153 0.18 -15.40 0.00
C ILE A 153 -0.30 -15.22 -1.45
N THR A 154 -1.40 -15.89 -1.82
CA THR A 154 -1.88 -15.86 -3.22
C THR A 154 -2.28 -14.44 -3.61
N LEU A 155 -2.98 -13.73 -2.74
CA LEU A 155 -3.49 -12.40 -3.05
C LEU A 155 -2.44 -11.31 -2.81
N LEU A 156 -1.53 -11.42 -1.84
CA LEU A 156 -0.57 -10.34 -1.57
C LEU A 156 0.76 -10.53 -2.29
N VAL A 157 1.19 -11.77 -2.56
CA VAL A 157 2.47 -12.04 -3.22
C VAL A 157 2.22 -12.30 -4.70
N VAL A 158 1.44 -13.34 -5.02
CA VAL A 158 1.32 -13.85 -6.38
C VAL A 158 0.56 -12.86 -7.26
N LEU A 159 -0.60 -12.36 -6.79
CA LEU A 159 -1.45 -11.49 -7.59
C LEU A 159 -0.75 -10.15 -7.97
N PRO A 160 -0.12 -9.39 -7.04
CA PRO A 160 0.50 -8.12 -7.41
C PRO A 160 1.76 -8.32 -8.25
N ALA A 161 2.51 -9.39 -8.02
CA ALA A 161 3.67 -9.73 -8.84
C ALA A 161 3.25 -10.10 -10.27
N ALA A 162 2.25 -10.97 -10.43
CA ALA A 162 1.71 -11.33 -11.74
C ALA A 162 1.10 -10.13 -12.47
N ALA A 163 0.36 -9.28 -11.74
CA ALA A 163 -0.19 -8.04 -12.28
C ALA A 163 0.91 -7.08 -12.73
N LEU A 164 2.00 -6.95 -11.97
CA LEU A 164 3.14 -6.10 -12.32
C LEU A 164 3.88 -6.63 -13.56
N VAL A 165 4.11 -7.95 -13.64
CA VAL A 165 4.70 -8.58 -14.84
C VAL A 165 3.83 -8.33 -16.07
N ALA A 166 2.52 -8.59 -15.98
CA ALA A 166 1.59 -8.34 -17.07
C ALA A 166 1.57 -6.85 -17.45
N ALA A 167 1.49 -5.95 -16.47
CA ALA A 167 1.50 -4.51 -16.69
C ALA A 167 2.78 -4.06 -17.38
N GLY A 168 3.95 -4.52 -16.93
CA GLY A 168 5.25 -4.16 -17.50
C GLY A 168 5.50 -4.74 -18.90
N ILE A 169 4.77 -5.79 -19.31
CA ILE A 169 4.84 -6.32 -20.68
C ILE A 169 3.85 -5.60 -21.60
N PHE A 170 2.62 -5.39 -21.15
CA PHE A 170 1.52 -4.96 -22.03
C PHE A 170 1.23 -3.46 -22.01
N LEU A 171 1.50 -2.74 -20.92
CA LEU A 171 1.20 -1.30 -20.83
C LEU A 171 2.23 -0.41 -21.54
N PRO A 172 3.55 -0.62 -21.44
CA PRO A 172 4.52 0.27 -22.07
C PRO A 172 4.31 0.47 -23.58
N PRO A 173 4.05 -0.59 -24.39
CA PRO A 173 3.75 -0.42 -25.81
C PRO A 173 2.51 0.44 -26.08
N LEU A 174 1.49 0.37 -25.22
CA LEU A 174 0.25 1.15 -25.35
C LEU A 174 0.45 2.64 -25.05
N PHE A 175 1.43 2.97 -24.21
CA PHE A 175 1.77 4.34 -23.83
C PHE A 175 3.00 4.90 -24.56
N GLY A 176 3.56 4.15 -25.51
CA GLY A 176 4.77 4.55 -26.24
C GLY A 176 6.03 4.61 -25.37
N LEU A 177 6.03 3.93 -24.22
CA LEU A 177 7.15 3.89 -23.29
C LEU A 177 8.12 2.78 -23.73
N GLN A 178 9.40 3.12 -23.87
CA GLN A 178 10.47 2.15 -24.07
C GLN A 178 11.20 1.92 -22.74
N PRO A 179 11.61 0.67 -22.43
CA PRO A 179 12.29 0.32 -21.18
C PRO A 179 13.68 0.97 -21.06
#